data_AF-A0A9P5GUD7-F1
#
_entry.id   AF-A0A9P5GUD7-F1
#
_cell.length_a   1.000
_cell.length_b   1.000
_cell.length_c   1.000
_cell.angle_alpha   90.00
_cell.angle_beta   90.00
_cell.angle_gamma   90.00
#
_symmetry.space_group_name_H-M   'P 1'
#
loop_
_entity.id
_entity.type
_entity.pdbx_description
1 polymer ?
#
loop_
_entity_poly.entity_id
_entity_poly.type
_entity_poly.pdbx_seq_one_letter_code
_entity_poly.pdbx_strand_id
1 'polypeptide(L)'
;MFLKPWALCLILGQSVSALAIPRVVTTEAPSPTMVCSDVTSTRWGIDTTVPDFQKMYSSINDKYYTQDHTWTGSAIPVYTTVYYRSGTPRLTAYGYIQSDVLEAEGYRIISSVTTVPTCTTATTAQVPPSPTGSMCSLHIDHWHCEPYPSTTVCLNQPPRRP
;
A
#
# COMPACT_ATOMS: atom_id res chain seq x y z
N MET A 1 -8.95 81.81 -45.35
CA MET A 1 -9.36 81.66 -43.93
C MET A 1 -10.42 80.56 -43.86
N PHE A 2 -10.25 79.60 -42.93
CA PHE A 2 -11.18 78.50 -42.56
C PHE A 2 -11.30 77.35 -43.61
N LEU A 3 -11.29 76.03 -43.30
CA LEU A 3 -11.32 75.22 -42.07
C LEU A 3 -10.83 73.78 -42.39
N LYS A 4 -9.80 73.32 -41.65
CA LYS A 4 -9.46 71.96 -41.09
C LYS A 4 -9.64 70.63 -41.90
N PRO A 5 -8.64 69.72 -41.87
CA PRO A 5 -8.66 68.39 -42.52
C PRO A 5 -9.35 67.34 -41.62
N TRP A 6 -9.64 66.13 -42.14
CA TRP A 6 -9.45 64.83 -41.49
C TRP A 6 -9.69 63.67 -42.47
N ALA A 7 -8.63 62.88 -42.72
CA ALA A 7 -8.73 61.59 -43.37
C ALA A 7 -9.33 60.59 -42.38
N LEU A 8 -10.48 60.00 -42.73
CA LEU A 8 -11.05 58.87 -42.02
C LEU A 8 -10.21 57.63 -42.33
N CYS A 9 -9.33 57.24 -41.39
CA CYS A 9 -8.70 55.91 -41.42
C CYS A 9 -9.71 54.91 -40.83
N LEU A 10 -10.41 54.18 -41.69
CA LEU A 10 -11.25 53.05 -41.30
C LEU A 10 -10.34 51.91 -40.85
N ILE A 11 -10.10 51.82 -39.53
CA ILE A 11 -9.50 50.62 -38.93
C ILE A 11 -10.60 49.55 -38.91
N LEU A 12 -10.54 48.63 -39.87
CA LEU A 12 -11.25 47.35 -39.79
C LEU A 12 -10.75 46.63 -38.53
N GLY A 13 -11.53 46.71 -37.44
CA GLY A 13 -11.29 45.93 -36.24
C GLY A 13 -11.37 44.45 -36.61
N GLN A 14 -10.21 43.80 -36.73
CA GLN A 14 -10.16 42.35 -36.85
C GLN A 14 -10.68 41.78 -35.53
N SER A 15 -11.88 41.21 -35.57
CA SER A 15 -12.45 40.44 -34.48
C SER A 15 -11.54 39.24 -34.22
N VAL A 16 -10.65 39.38 -33.25
CA VAL A 16 -9.88 38.27 -32.70
C VAL A 16 -10.90 37.36 -32.04
N SER A 17 -11.30 36.30 -32.74
CA SER A 17 -12.14 35.26 -32.15
C SER A 17 -11.31 34.63 -31.04
N ALA A 18 -11.64 34.95 -29.79
CA ALA A 18 -11.02 34.33 -28.63
C ALA A 18 -11.31 32.82 -28.73
N LEU A 19 -10.30 32.01 -29.04
CA LEU A 19 -10.40 30.57 -28.90
C LEU A 19 -10.73 30.29 -27.43
N ALA A 20 -11.89 29.70 -27.18
CA ALA A 20 -12.24 29.20 -25.87
C ALA A 20 -11.18 28.17 -25.48
N ILE A 21 -10.42 28.47 -24.42
CA ILE A 21 -9.49 27.52 -23.81
C ILE A 21 -10.33 26.33 -23.34
N PRO A 22 -10.00 25.08 -23.72
CA PRO A 22 -10.73 23.92 -23.20
C PRO A 22 -10.60 23.92 -21.67
N ARG A 23 -11.74 23.91 -20.98
CA ARG A 23 -11.75 23.75 -19.52
C ARG A 23 -11.11 22.39 -19.22
N VAL A 24 -10.00 22.40 -18.47
CA VAL A 24 -9.50 21.20 -17.81
C VAL A 24 -10.61 20.73 -16.88
N VAL A 25 -11.20 19.58 -17.20
CA VAL A 25 -12.09 18.86 -16.31
C VAL A 25 -11.20 18.19 -15.28
N THR A 26 -10.99 18.86 -14.15
CA THR A 26 -10.29 18.25 -13.01
C THR A 26 -11.23 17.19 -12.43
N THR A 27 -10.96 15.93 -12.74
CA THR A 27 -11.65 14.80 -12.09
C THR A 27 -11.09 14.72 -10.67
N GLU A 28 -11.96 14.68 -9.64
CA GLU A 28 -11.49 14.50 -8.26
C GLU A 28 -10.64 13.24 -8.15
N ALA A 29 -9.55 13.33 -7.37
CA ALA A 29 -8.71 12.18 -7.08
C ALA A 29 -9.58 11.08 -6.43
N PRO A 30 -9.37 9.80 -6.79
CA PRO A 30 -10.13 8.71 -6.18
C PRO A 30 -9.94 8.72 -4.66
N SER A 31 -11.05 8.76 -3.93
CA SER A 31 -11.02 8.68 -2.47
C SER A 31 -10.42 7.34 -2.03
N PRO A 32 -9.53 7.34 -1.02
CA PRO A 32 -8.94 6.11 -0.51
C PRO A 32 -10.03 5.14 -0.06
N THR A 33 -10.05 3.94 -0.64
CA THR A 33 -10.96 2.88 -0.20
C THR A 33 -10.33 2.10 0.95
N MET A 34 -11.02 2.01 2.08
CA MET A 34 -10.57 1.20 3.22
C MET A 34 -11.00 -0.25 2.99
N VAL A 35 -10.04 -1.16 2.91
CA VAL A 35 -10.28 -2.59 2.79
C VAL A 35 -9.87 -3.25 4.10
N CYS A 36 -10.80 -3.95 4.75
CA CYS A 36 -10.53 -4.66 6.00
C CYS A 36 -10.62 -6.18 5.79
N SER A 37 -9.72 -6.91 6.45
CA SER A 37 -9.71 -8.37 6.53
C SER A 37 -9.48 -8.80 7.97
N ASP A 38 -10.08 -9.91 8.38
CA ASP A 38 -9.88 -10.47 9.70
C ASP A 38 -8.67 -11.40 9.73
N VAL A 39 -7.76 -11.16 10.67
CA VAL A 39 -6.63 -12.05 10.96
C VAL A 39 -6.95 -12.83 12.22
N THR A 40 -7.16 -14.14 12.07
CA THR A 40 -7.36 -15.04 13.20
C THR A 40 -6.04 -15.73 13.55
N SER A 41 -5.65 -15.66 14.82
CA SER A 41 -4.44 -16.29 15.36
C SER A 41 -4.82 -17.17 16.55
N THR A 42 -4.31 -18.41 16.55
CA THR A 42 -4.43 -19.33 17.70
C THR A 42 -3.10 -19.38 18.43
N ARG A 43 -3.14 -19.25 19.75
CA ARG A 43 -1.98 -19.32 20.64
C ARG A 43 -2.18 -20.48 21.60
N TRP A 44 -1.18 -21.35 21.72
CA TRP A 44 -1.18 -22.47 22.65
C TRP A 44 -0.31 -22.15 23.86
N GLY A 45 -0.54 -22.81 24.99
CA GLY A 45 0.30 -22.68 26.19
C GLY A 45 -0.20 -23.61 27.29
N ILE A 46 0.34 -23.45 28.49
CA ILE A 46 -0.15 -24.12 29.70
C ILE A 46 -0.85 -23.11 30.59
N ASP A 47 -1.85 -23.55 31.37
CA ASP A 47 -2.59 -22.69 32.31
C ASP A 47 -1.85 -22.41 33.63
N THR A 48 -0.62 -22.91 33.75
CA THR A 48 0.22 -22.79 34.93
C THR A 48 1.34 -21.77 34.71
N THR A 49 1.48 -20.81 35.63
CA THR A 49 2.63 -19.91 35.66
C THR A 49 3.88 -20.67 36.07
N VAL A 50 4.92 -20.63 35.25
CA VAL A 50 6.22 -21.27 35.55
C VAL A 50 7.21 -20.19 36.00
N PRO A 51 7.49 -20.05 37.31
CA PRO A 51 8.37 -18.98 37.81
C PRO A 51 9.85 -19.24 37.49
N ASP A 52 10.26 -20.50 37.37
CA ASP A 52 11.63 -20.93 37.08
C ASP A 52 11.62 -21.95 35.95
N PHE A 53 11.64 -21.44 34.71
CA PHE A 53 11.60 -22.28 33.51
C PHE A 53 12.78 -23.25 33.47
N GLN A 54 13.97 -22.83 33.90
CA GLN A 54 15.17 -23.66 33.84
C GLN A 54 15.03 -24.87 34.76
N LYS A 55 14.56 -24.69 36.00
CA LYS A 55 14.31 -25.83 36.91
C LYS A 55 13.25 -26.78 36.39
N MET A 56 12.15 -26.25 35.86
CA MET A 56 11.09 -27.07 35.27
C MET A 56 11.64 -27.90 34.10
N TYR A 57 12.37 -27.24 33.19
CA TYR A 57 12.97 -27.89 32.04
C TYR A 57 13.97 -28.97 32.45
N SER A 58 14.87 -28.70 33.41
CA SER A 58 15.80 -29.70 33.93
C SER A 58 15.07 -30.90 34.55
N SER A 59 14.03 -30.68 35.35
CA SER A 59 13.24 -31.76 35.95
C SER A 59 12.59 -32.66 34.89
N ILE A 60 12.01 -32.06 33.85
CA ILE A 60 11.41 -32.78 32.73
C ILE A 60 12.50 -33.53 31.94
N ASN A 61 13.62 -32.87 31.65
CA ASN A 61 14.71 -33.48 30.91
C ASN A 61 15.32 -34.67 31.66
N ASP A 62 15.53 -34.56 32.96
CA ASP A 62 16.07 -35.66 33.77
C ASP A 62 15.15 -36.88 33.76
N LYS A 63 13.83 -36.66 33.74
CA LYS A 63 12.82 -37.73 33.73
C LYS A 63 12.62 -38.38 32.36
N TYR A 64 12.57 -37.59 31.29
CA TYR A 64 12.15 -38.08 29.96
C TYR A 64 13.28 -38.22 28.95
N TYR A 65 14.37 -37.45 29.10
CA TYR A 65 15.47 -37.45 28.13
C TYR A 65 16.47 -38.59 28.35
N THR A 66 16.47 -39.19 29.55
CA THR A 66 17.32 -40.33 29.92
C THR A 66 16.61 -41.69 29.78
N GLN A 67 15.30 -41.68 29.51
CA GLN A 67 14.48 -42.87 29.34
C GLN A 67 14.17 -43.10 27.85
N ASP A 68 13.73 -44.31 27.49
CA ASP A 68 13.22 -44.67 26.15
C ASP A 68 11.88 -43.96 25.82
N HIS A 69 11.77 -42.67 26.18
CA HIS A 69 10.59 -41.86 25.90
C HIS A 69 10.52 -41.56 24.41
N THR A 70 9.45 -42.03 23.79
CA THR A 70 9.12 -41.63 22.43
C THR A 70 8.36 -40.32 22.50
N TRP A 71 9.03 -39.24 22.10
CA TRP A 71 8.43 -37.90 22.05
C TRP A 71 7.34 -37.86 20.99
N THR A 72 6.12 -37.52 21.40
CA THR A 72 4.95 -37.43 20.52
C THR A 72 4.21 -36.11 20.71
N GLY A 73 3.26 -35.81 19.83
CA GLY A 73 2.42 -34.62 19.96
C GLY A 73 3.08 -33.30 19.52
N SER A 74 2.48 -32.18 19.95
CA SER A 74 2.82 -30.83 19.47
C SER A 74 3.82 -30.13 20.38
N ALA A 75 4.68 -29.30 19.82
CA ALA A 75 5.55 -28.41 20.59
C ALA A 75 4.73 -27.27 21.20
N ILE A 76 4.55 -27.27 22.52
CA ILE A 76 3.79 -26.26 23.25
C ILE A 76 4.76 -25.23 23.83
N PRO A 77 4.58 -23.94 23.52
CA PRO A 77 5.39 -22.89 24.11
C PRO A 77 5.06 -22.70 25.61
N VAL A 78 6.09 -22.53 26.43
CA VAL A 78 5.96 -22.21 27.84
C VAL A 78 6.30 -20.74 28.05
N TYR A 79 5.29 -19.95 28.45
CA TYR A 79 5.39 -18.51 28.65
C TYR A 79 5.41 -18.16 30.13
N THR A 80 6.25 -17.20 30.52
CA THR A 80 6.28 -16.74 31.92
C THR A 80 6.27 -15.22 32.05
N THR A 81 6.51 -14.48 30.96
CA THR A 81 6.50 -13.02 30.97
C THR A 81 5.58 -12.47 29.87
N VAL A 82 4.62 -11.65 30.30
CA VAL A 82 3.85 -10.76 29.43
C VAL A 82 4.46 -9.36 29.56
N TYR A 83 4.96 -8.77 28.48
CA TYR A 83 5.34 -7.36 28.48
C TYR A 83 4.49 -6.58 27.48
N TYR A 84 4.17 -5.34 27.84
CA TYR A 84 3.34 -4.47 27.02
C TYR A 84 4.24 -3.54 26.21
N ARG A 85 4.12 -3.59 24.88
CA ARG A 85 4.71 -2.60 23.98
C ARG A 85 3.59 -1.98 23.16
N SER A 86 3.43 -0.66 23.26
CA SER A 86 2.40 0.09 22.52
C SER A 86 0.98 -0.46 22.73
N GLY A 87 0.63 -0.84 23.97
CA GLY A 87 -0.70 -1.37 24.32
C GLY A 87 -0.98 -2.81 23.87
N THR A 88 -0.05 -3.47 23.17
CA THR A 88 -0.20 -4.87 22.76
C THR A 88 0.57 -5.78 23.71
N PRO A 89 -0.07 -6.80 24.33
CA PRO A 89 0.64 -7.79 25.14
C PRO A 89 1.51 -8.66 24.24
N ARG A 90 2.82 -8.66 24.50
CA ARG A 90 3.78 -9.55 23.86
C ARG A 90 4.15 -10.64 24.85
N LEU A 91 3.99 -11.88 24.40
CA LEU A 91 4.38 -13.08 25.13
C LEU A 91 5.74 -13.51 24.58
N THR A 92 6.75 -13.64 25.44
CA THR A 92 8.00 -14.30 25.07
C THR A 92 7.98 -15.70 25.66
N ALA A 93 8.02 -16.71 24.79
CA ALA A 93 8.20 -18.09 25.23
C ALA A 93 9.65 -18.26 25.70
N TYR A 94 9.84 -18.91 26.84
CA TYR A 94 11.18 -19.27 27.31
C TYR A 94 11.70 -20.53 26.60
N GLY A 95 10.78 -21.39 26.15
CA GLY A 95 11.08 -22.57 25.33
C GLY A 95 9.81 -23.32 24.93
N TYR A 96 10.00 -24.51 24.36
CA TYR A 96 8.94 -25.40 23.92
C TYR A 96 9.10 -26.78 24.56
N ILE A 97 7.99 -27.40 24.94
CA ILE A 97 7.95 -28.75 25.49
C ILE A 97 6.82 -29.51 24.79
N GLN A 98 7.03 -30.80 24.53
CA GLN A 98 6.05 -31.60 23.83
C GLN A 98 4.80 -31.85 24.66
N SER A 99 3.64 -31.86 23.99
CA SER A 99 2.34 -31.96 24.65
C SER A 99 2.18 -33.24 25.45
N ASP A 100 2.71 -34.36 24.95
CA ASP A 100 2.67 -35.66 25.64
C ASP A 100 3.37 -35.62 27.00
N VAL A 101 4.54 -34.98 27.06
CA VAL A 101 5.32 -34.80 28.29
C VAL A 101 4.63 -33.83 29.24
N LEU A 102 4.09 -32.72 28.72
CA LEU A 102 3.36 -31.75 29.55
C LEU A 102 2.11 -32.39 30.18
N GLU A 103 1.33 -33.14 29.40
CA GLU A 103 0.14 -33.83 29.90
C GLU A 103 0.50 -34.95 30.89
N ALA A 104 1.59 -35.70 30.64
CA ALA A 104 2.07 -36.72 31.57
C ALA A 104 2.54 -36.15 32.92
N GLU A 105 3.06 -34.92 32.93
CA GLU A 105 3.39 -34.15 34.15
C GLU A 105 2.16 -33.48 34.79
N GLY A 106 0.98 -33.61 34.19
CA GLY A 106 -0.27 -33.05 34.70
C GLY A 106 -0.50 -31.59 34.35
N TYR A 107 0.29 -31.00 33.44
CA TYR A 107 0.02 -29.66 32.93
C TYR A 107 -1.16 -29.69 31.98
N ARG A 108 -2.06 -28.73 32.14
CA ARG A 108 -3.19 -28.55 31.24
C ARG A 108 -2.82 -27.58 30.12
N ILE A 109 -2.87 -28.09 28.89
CA ILE A 109 -2.67 -27.30 27.68
C ILE A 109 -3.94 -26.51 27.38
N ILE A 110 -3.78 -25.22 27.13
CA ILE A 110 -4.85 -24.29 26.76
C ILE A 110 -4.54 -23.61 25.44
N SER A 111 -5.58 -23.21 24.74
CA SER A 111 -5.51 -22.39 23.53
C SER A 111 -6.31 -21.11 23.68
N SER A 112 -5.80 -20.01 23.14
CA SER A 112 -6.51 -18.74 22.99
C SER A 112 -6.59 -18.40 21.51
N VAL A 113 -7.79 -18.11 21.03
CA VAL A 113 -8.04 -17.64 19.66
C VAL A 113 -8.28 -16.15 19.72
N THR A 114 -7.50 -15.38 18.97
CA THR A 114 -7.64 -13.93 18.84
C THR A 114 -7.88 -13.59 17.38
N THR A 115 -8.98 -12.88 17.12
CA THR A 115 -9.29 -12.33 15.79
C THR A 115 -9.11 -10.82 15.83
N VAL A 116 -8.24 -10.31 14.97
CA VAL A 116 -7.94 -8.88 14.85
C VAL A 116 -8.28 -8.42 13.43
N PRO A 117 -9.16 -7.42 13.25
CA PRO A 117 -9.38 -6.83 11.94
C PRO A 117 -8.15 -6.00 11.55
N THR A 118 -7.58 -6.29 10.38
CA THR A 118 -6.53 -5.50 9.75
C THR A 118 -7.12 -4.74 8.58
N CYS A 119 -7.05 -3.41 8.64
CA CYS A 119 -7.52 -2.54 7.57
C CYS A 119 -6.34 -1.90 6.86
N THR A 120 -6.35 -1.94 5.53
CA THR A 120 -5.38 -1.25 4.68
C THR A 120 -6.12 -0.28 3.77
N THR A 121 -5.54 0.90 3.61
CA THR A 121 -6.04 1.89 2.65
C THR A 121 -5.50 1.55 1.27
N ALA A 122 -6.39 1.20 0.35
CA ALA A 122 -6.06 1.03 -1.06
C ALA A 122 -6.33 2.34 -1.80
N THR A 123 -5.29 2.90 -2.42
CA THR A 123 -5.42 3.99 -3.39
C THR A 123 -5.19 3.40 -4.77
N THR A 124 -6.26 3.20 -5.53
CA THR A 124 -6.12 2.99 -6.97
C THR A 124 -5.70 4.30 -7.60
N ALA A 125 -4.45 4.39 -8.07
CA ALA A 125 -4.02 5.49 -8.91
C ALA A 125 -4.81 5.42 -10.23
N GLN A 126 -5.84 6.25 -10.37
CA GLN A 126 -6.62 6.32 -11.59
C GLN A 126 -6.04 7.45 -12.45
N VAL A 127 -5.32 7.09 -13.51
CA VAL A 127 -4.90 8.09 -14.51
C VAL A 127 -6.13 8.43 -15.36
N PRO A 128 -6.44 9.72 -15.61
CA PRO A 128 -7.54 10.11 -16.50
C PRO A 128 -7.38 9.49 -17.90
N PRO A 129 -8.44 9.40 -18.71
CA PRO A 129 -8.33 8.90 -20.08
C PRO A 129 -7.34 9.73 -20.91
N SER A 130 -6.70 9.10 -21.92
CA SER A 130 -5.74 9.79 -22.78
C SER A 130 -6.36 10.98 -23.51
N PRO A 131 -5.65 12.10 -23.68
CA PRO A 131 -6.09 13.20 -24.54
C PRO A 131 -6.47 12.69 -25.95
N THR A 132 -7.66 13.03 -26.42
CA THR A 132 -8.12 12.63 -27.76
C THR A 132 -7.43 13.49 -28.81
N GLY A 133 -6.91 12.87 -29.87
CA GLY A 133 -6.27 13.59 -30.98
C GLY A 133 -4.85 14.04 -30.69
N SER A 134 -4.12 13.30 -29.85
CA SER A 134 -2.67 13.43 -29.64
C SER A 134 -2.04 12.05 -29.53
N MET A 135 -0.78 11.90 -29.96
CA MET A 135 -0.02 10.68 -29.74
C MET A 135 0.61 10.73 -28.35
N CYS A 136 -0.06 10.10 -27.38
CA CYS A 136 0.37 10.12 -25.98
C CYS A 136 0.74 8.73 -25.48
N SER A 137 1.80 8.64 -24.67
CA SER A 137 2.19 7.47 -23.90
C SER A 137 1.81 7.65 -22.42
N LEU A 138 1.32 6.59 -21.79
CA LEU A 138 1.02 6.58 -20.38
C LEU A 138 2.31 6.39 -19.57
N HIS A 139 2.63 7.35 -18.73
CA HIS A 139 3.53 7.15 -17.60
C HIS A 139 2.67 6.88 -16.36
N ILE A 140 3.27 6.28 -15.32
CA ILE A 140 2.57 5.76 -14.12
C ILE A 140 1.54 6.76 -13.57
N ASP A 141 1.83 8.05 -13.62
CA ASP A 141 1.02 9.12 -13.04
C ASP A 141 0.59 10.23 -14.02
N HIS A 142 0.98 10.19 -15.30
CA HIS A 142 0.61 11.23 -16.28
C HIS A 142 0.71 10.76 -17.74
N TRP A 143 0.02 11.46 -18.65
CA TRP A 143 0.19 11.28 -20.10
C TRP A 143 1.34 12.15 -20.60
N HIS A 144 2.30 11.54 -21.29
CA HIS A 144 3.30 12.26 -22.07
C HIS A 144 2.85 12.30 -23.53
N CYS A 145 2.69 13.49 -24.11
CA CYS A 145 2.21 13.63 -25.49
C CYS A 145 3.29 14.25 -26.37
N GLU A 146 3.56 13.60 -27.51
CA GLU A 146 4.49 14.14 -28.50
C GLU A 146 3.82 15.28 -29.29
N PRO A 147 4.54 16.38 -29.58
CA PRO A 147 4.03 17.42 -30.47
C PRO A 147 3.89 16.87 -31.89
N TYR A 148 2.81 17.27 -32.58
CA TYR A 148 2.66 16.95 -34.00
C TYR A 148 3.84 17.53 -34.80
N PRO A 149 4.39 16.78 -35.78
CA PRO A 149 5.42 17.34 -36.64
C PRO A 149 4.82 18.52 -37.42
N SER A 150 5.33 19.72 -37.16
CA SER A 150 5.00 20.90 -37.97
C SER A 150 5.42 20.62 -39.41
N THR A 151 4.45 20.45 -40.30
CA THR A 151 4.70 20.45 -41.74
C THR A 151 5.10 21.87 -42.16
N THR A 152 6.39 22.17 -42.10
CA THR A 152 6.97 23.33 -42.79
C THR A 152 6.88 23.07 -44.29
N VAL A 153 5.80 23.55 -44.92
CA VAL A 153 5.72 23.62 -46.38
C VAL A 153 6.61 24.77 -46.82
N CYS A 154 7.84 24.45 -47.27
CA CYS A 154 8.63 25.40 -48.05
C CYS A 154 7.94 25.58 -49.40
N LEU A 155 7.06 26.59 -49.51
CA LEU A 155 6.50 26.98 -50.80
C LEU A 155 7.63 27.47 -51.71
N ASN A 156 7.81 26.75 -52.82
CA ASN A 156 8.74 27.07 -53.90
C ASN A 156 8.63 28.55 -54.30
N GLN A 157 9.71 29.32 -54.13
CA GLN A 157 9.82 30.65 -54.73
C GLN A 157 10.05 30.52 -56.25
N PRO A 158 9.33 31.27 -57.10
CA PRO A 158 9.55 31.22 -58.55
C PRO A 158 10.89 31.88 -58.93
N PRO A 159 11.51 31.47 -60.06
CA PRO A 159 12.82 31.95 -60.47
C PRO A 159 12.75 33.43 -60.88
N ARG A 160 13.66 34.24 -60.34
CA ARG A 160 13.88 35.61 -60.81
C ARG A 160 14.47 35.56 -62.23
N ARG A 161 13.79 36.19 -63.19
CA ARG A 161 14.32 36.45 -64.55
C ARG A 161 15.52 37.41 -64.47
N PRO A 162 16.46 37.31 -65.43
CA PRO A 162 17.79 37.93 -65.36
C PRO A 162 17.76 39.46 -65.30
#